data_AF-A0A975C8W8-F1
#
_entry.id   AF-A0A975C8W8-F1
#
_cell.length_a   1.000
_cell.length_b   1.000
_cell.length_c   1.000
_cell.angle_alpha   90.00
_cell.angle_beta   90.00
_cell.angle_gamma   90.00
#
_symmetry.space_group_name_H-M   'P 1'
#
loop_
_entity.id
_entity.type
_entity.pdbx_description
1 polymer ?
#
loop_
_entity_poly.entity_id
_entity_poly.type
_entity_poly.pdbx_seq_one_letter_code
_entity_poly.pdbx_strand_id
1 'polypeptide(L)'
;MHRDSFTMFSATHVSVICMFLILIGWLYVSRKRLRTKVTNLRGVERSFGFMLLLFEIGFHLWMAGTGRWRLQDSLPLELCSISLVATILLLWTGKHSIANFVIFAGIGGAIQAMITPVLDLDFPHFRFFHFFITHAGIILTGLYFVWVRGYTPTLKGVFQAFFLLNVLLPLILFINKKVEGNYMFLARKPLNGSLLDYLGPYPWYIASLEAVALGMFLVIWLLLRDKSKLGPS
;
A
#
# COMPACT_ATOMS: atom_id res chain seq x y z
N MET A 1 17.25 5.73 28.83
CA MET A 1 17.44 6.50 27.59
C MET A 1 16.43 5.97 26.56
N HIS A 2 15.20 6.53 26.55
CA HIS A 2 14.07 6.09 25.71
C HIS A 2 13.57 7.30 24.92
N ARG A 3 14.03 7.46 23.67
CA ARG A 3 13.70 8.62 22.84
C ARG A 3 13.33 8.30 21.39
N ASP A 4 12.98 7.05 21.07
CA ASP A 4 12.80 6.66 19.66
C ASP A 4 11.48 5.93 19.35
N SER A 5 10.45 6.04 20.21
CA SER A 5 9.13 5.49 19.88
C SER A 5 8.35 6.45 19.00
N PHE A 6 7.90 5.98 17.84
CA PHE A 6 7.14 6.81 16.90
C PHE A 6 5.83 7.31 17.54
N THR A 7 5.54 8.60 17.34
CA THR A 7 4.30 9.23 17.81
C THR A 7 3.49 9.77 16.63
N MET A 8 2.23 9.33 16.50
CA MET A 8 1.34 9.82 15.46
C MET A 8 1.14 11.34 15.59
N PHE A 9 1.22 12.03 14.44
CA PHE A 9 1.08 13.49 14.31
C PHE A 9 2.15 14.32 15.02
N SER A 10 3.29 13.71 15.36
CA SER A 10 4.50 14.44 15.75
C SER A 10 5.03 15.32 14.59
N ALA A 11 6.00 16.19 14.90
CA ALA A 11 6.68 16.99 13.88
C ALA A 11 7.35 16.13 12.79
N THR A 12 7.89 14.96 13.15
CA THR A 12 8.49 14.01 12.18
C THR A 12 7.42 13.43 11.28
N HIS A 13 6.28 12.99 11.84
CA HIS A 13 5.16 12.46 11.05
C HIS A 13 4.62 13.52 10.08
N VAL A 14 4.30 14.73 10.57
CA VAL A 14 3.75 15.82 9.76
C VAL A 14 4.72 16.20 8.63
N SER A 15 6.02 16.24 8.92
CA SER A 15 7.05 16.56 7.93
C SER A 15 7.08 15.54 6.78
N VAL A 16 6.96 14.24 7.08
CA VAL A 16 6.87 13.19 6.06
C VAL A 16 5.58 13.32 5.24
N ILE A 17 4.44 13.59 5.87
CA ILE A 17 3.18 13.80 5.17
C ILE A 17 3.27 15.00 4.22
N CYS A 18 3.82 16.13 4.67
CA CYS A 18 4.05 17.30 3.83
C CYS A 18 4.96 16.98 2.63
N MET A 19 6.09 16.30 2.86
CA MET A 19 6.98 15.86 1.79
C MET A 19 6.28 14.94 0.79
N PHE A 20 5.47 14.01 1.28
CA PHE A 20 4.70 13.09 0.46
C PHE A 20 3.67 13.83 -0.42
N LEU A 21 2.95 14.82 0.13
CA LEU A 21 2.02 15.66 -0.64
C LEU A 21 2.74 16.50 -1.70
N ILE A 22 3.94 17.02 -1.37
CA ILE A 22 4.79 17.72 -2.34
C ILE A 22 5.18 16.79 -3.49
N LEU A 23 5.57 15.53 -3.20
CA LEU A 23 5.90 14.55 -4.23
C LEU A 23 4.71 14.20 -5.12
N ILE A 24 3.51 14.06 -4.56
CA ILE A 24 2.28 13.88 -5.33
C ILE A 24 2.04 15.09 -6.25
N GLY A 25 2.13 16.30 -5.70
CA GLY A 25 1.96 17.55 -6.46
C GLY A 25 2.98 17.68 -7.60
N TRP A 26 4.25 17.38 -7.31
CA TRP A 26 5.32 17.36 -8.30
C TRP A 26 5.08 16.33 -9.40
N LEU A 27 4.68 15.11 -9.05
CA LEU A 27 4.36 14.06 -10.00
C LEU A 27 3.20 14.50 -10.93
N TYR A 28 2.17 15.11 -10.35
CA TYR A 28 1.04 15.63 -11.11
C TYR A 28 1.47 16.75 -12.06
N VAL A 29 2.18 17.78 -11.60
CA VAL A 29 2.63 18.90 -12.45
C VAL A 29 3.58 18.41 -13.54
N SER A 30 4.48 17.50 -13.21
CA SER A 30 5.48 16.96 -14.14
C SER A 30 4.92 15.93 -15.12
N ARG A 31 3.66 15.49 -14.98
CA ARG A 31 3.08 14.38 -15.76
C ARG A 31 3.23 14.53 -17.27
N LYS A 32 3.01 15.74 -17.81
CA LYS A 32 3.12 16.01 -19.26
C LYS A 32 4.58 15.86 -19.73
N ARG A 33 5.52 16.40 -18.96
CA ARG A 33 6.96 16.30 -19.24
C ARG A 33 7.44 14.86 -19.14
N LEU A 34 7.02 14.13 -18.11
CA LEU A 34 7.37 12.73 -17.93
C LEU A 34 6.86 11.87 -19.10
N ARG A 35 5.65 12.16 -19.60
CA ARG A 35 5.06 11.44 -20.73
C ARG A 35 5.76 11.67 -22.07
N THR A 36 6.28 12.87 -22.33
CA THR A 36 6.81 13.23 -23.66
C THR A 36 8.32 13.37 -23.75
N LYS A 37 9.00 13.73 -22.65
CA LYS A 37 10.45 14.06 -22.68
C LYS A 37 11.35 12.97 -22.10
N VAL A 38 10.81 12.00 -21.35
CA VAL A 38 11.63 10.91 -20.78
C VAL A 38 11.69 9.77 -21.77
N THR A 39 12.87 9.56 -22.35
CA THR A 39 13.09 8.55 -23.40
C THR A 39 13.14 7.12 -22.87
N ASN A 40 13.59 6.91 -21.62
CA ASN A 40 13.70 5.58 -21.00
C ASN A 40 12.83 5.43 -19.74
N LEU A 41 11.51 5.59 -19.89
CA LEU A 41 10.56 5.42 -18.77
C LEU A 41 10.64 4.03 -18.14
N ARG A 42 10.80 2.97 -18.95
CA ARG A 42 10.90 1.59 -18.45
C ARG A 42 12.14 1.37 -17.58
N GLY A 43 13.27 1.98 -17.92
CA GLY A 43 14.48 1.95 -17.08
C GLY A 43 14.23 2.60 -15.73
N VAL A 44 13.63 3.80 -15.71
CA VAL A 44 13.27 4.51 -14.48
C VAL A 44 12.31 3.69 -13.60
N GLU A 45 11.28 3.10 -14.20
CA GLU A 45 10.34 2.23 -13.50
C GLU A 45 11.04 1.05 -12.83
N ARG A 46 11.88 0.32 -13.58
CA ARG A 46 12.62 -0.84 -13.06
C ARG A 46 13.61 -0.45 -11.97
N SER A 47 14.32 0.67 -12.13
CA SER A 47 15.22 1.19 -11.09
C SER A 47 14.46 1.55 -9.82
N PHE A 48 13.29 2.19 -9.93
CA PHE A 48 12.45 2.49 -8.78
C PHE A 48 11.92 1.22 -8.11
N GLY A 49 11.48 0.23 -8.88
CA GLY A 49 11.09 -1.08 -8.36
C GLY A 49 12.24 -1.78 -7.64
N PHE A 50 13.45 -1.70 -8.18
CA PHE A 50 14.64 -2.27 -7.55
C PHE A 50 14.99 -1.58 -6.24
N MET A 51 14.87 -0.27 -6.17
CA MET A 51 15.02 0.47 -4.92
C MET A 51 14.02 -0.01 -3.86
N LEU A 52 12.73 -0.14 -4.22
CA LEU A 52 11.69 -0.64 -3.29
C LEU A 52 11.98 -2.06 -2.82
N LEU A 53 12.47 -2.92 -3.72
CA LEU A 53 12.88 -4.29 -3.38
C LEU A 53 14.05 -4.29 -2.37
N LEU A 54 15.05 -3.42 -2.56
CA LEU A 54 16.17 -3.29 -1.62
C LEU A 54 15.72 -2.82 -0.24
N PHE A 55 14.77 -1.88 -0.17
CA PHE A 55 14.19 -1.46 1.10
C PHE A 55 13.51 -2.63 1.83
N GLU A 56 12.72 -3.43 1.12
CA GLU A 56 12.04 -4.59 1.71
C GLU A 56 13.01 -5.68 2.17
N ILE A 57 14.02 -5.99 1.35
CA ILE A 57 15.08 -6.95 1.73
C ILE A 57 15.82 -6.42 2.97
N GLY A 58 16.18 -5.14 2.99
CA GLY A 58 16.83 -4.51 4.14
C GLY A 58 15.99 -4.61 5.42
N PHE A 59 14.66 -4.48 5.32
CA PHE A 59 13.75 -4.67 6.44
C PHE A 59 13.77 -6.09 6.99
N HIS A 60 13.69 -7.11 6.13
CA HIS A 60 13.79 -8.50 6.57
C HIS A 60 15.16 -8.86 7.15
N LEU A 61 16.25 -8.36 6.55
CA LEU A 61 17.61 -8.54 7.08
C LEU A 61 17.78 -7.90 8.45
N TRP A 62 17.26 -6.68 8.65
CA TRP A 62 17.30 -6.02 9.94
C TRP A 62 16.48 -6.77 11.00
N MET A 63 15.28 -7.25 10.66
CA MET A 63 14.47 -8.07 11.57
C MET A 63 15.18 -9.38 11.95
N ALA A 64 15.83 -10.03 10.98
CA ALA A 64 16.59 -11.26 11.24
C ALA A 64 17.80 -10.98 12.14
N GLY A 65 18.58 -9.93 11.85
CA GLY A 65 19.75 -9.53 12.63
C GLY A 65 19.43 -9.06 14.06
N THR A 66 18.20 -8.59 14.31
CA THR A 66 17.74 -8.17 15.63
C THR A 66 16.92 -9.24 16.37
N GLY A 67 16.78 -10.44 15.80
CA GLY A 67 15.98 -11.52 16.38
C GLY A 67 14.48 -11.24 16.45
N ARG A 68 13.98 -10.24 15.70
CA ARG A 68 12.57 -9.84 15.65
C ARG A 68 11.76 -10.61 14.61
N TRP A 69 12.42 -11.33 13.72
CA TRP A 69 11.76 -12.07 12.65
C TRP A 69 11.03 -13.30 13.19
N ARG A 70 9.73 -13.39 12.97
CA ARG A 70 8.88 -14.53 13.39
C ARG A 70 7.88 -14.91 12.30
N LEU A 71 7.59 -16.20 12.19
CA LEU A 71 6.62 -16.72 11.21
C LEU A 71 5.19 -16.20 11.44
N GLN A 72 4.88 -15.78 12.67
CA GLN A 72 3.55 -15.31 13.09
C GLN A 72 3.19 -13.92 12.52
N ASP A 73 4.20 -13.07 12.24
CA ASP A 73 4.00 -11.65 11.94
C ASP A 73 4.95 -11.05 10.89
N SER A 74 6.01 -11.77 10.49
CA SER A 74 7.06 -11.22 9.62
C SER A 74 6.99 -11.71 8.17
N LEU A 75 6.07 -12.60 7.80
CA LEU A 75 5.84 -12.97 6.41
C LEU A 75 5.18 -11.80 5.66
N PRO A 76 5.45 -11.61 4.35
CA PRO A 76 4.88 -10.54 3.54
C PRO A 76 3.42 -10.82 3.15
N LEU A 77 2.58 -11.18 4.13
CA LEU A 77 1.17 -11.54 3.97
C LEU A 77 0.23 -10.41 4.39
N GLU A 78 0.77 -9.33 4.94
CA GLU A 78 0.01 -8.10 5.13
C GLU A 78 -0.37 -7.47 3.80
N LEU A 79 -1.53 -6.79 3.76
CA LEU A 79 -2.02 -6.15 2.54
C LEU A 79 -1.01 -5.18 1.94
N CYS A 80 -0.30 -4.42 2.78
CA CYS A 80 0.76 -3.50 2.35
C CYS A 80 1.96 -4.23 1.75
N SER A 81 2.39 -5.35 2.33
CA SER A 81 3.50 -6.16 1.79
C SER A 81 3.12 -6.80 0.45
N ILE A 82 1.92 -7.38 0.34
CA ILE A 82 1.41 -7.90 -0.93
C ILE A 82 1.31 -6.79 -1.98
N SER A 83 0.85 -5.60 -1.56
CA SER A 83 0.76 -4.42 -2.43
C SER A 83 2.13 -3.90 -2.86
N LEU A 84 3.14 -3.97 -2.01
CA LEU A 84 4.52 -3.62 -2.36
C LEU A 84 5.09 -4.58 -3.40
N VAL A 85 4.89 -5.89 -3.21
CA VAL A 85 5.28 -6.90 -4.21
C VAL A 85 4.54 -6.67 -5.53
N ALA A 86 3.23 -6.42 -5.49
CA ALA A 86 2.46 -6.09 -6.69
C ALA A 86 2.95 -4.80 -7.37
N THR A 87 3.36 -3.79 -6.58
CA THR A 87 3.93 -2.53 -7.07
C THR A 87 5.25 -2.76 -7.80
N ILE A 88 6.16 -3.55 -7.19
CA ILE A 88 7.41 -3.99 -7.80
C ILE A 88 7.10 -4.72 -9.11
N LEU A 89 6.25 -5.74 -9.11
CA LEU A 89 5.90 -6.48 -10.32
C LEU A 89 5.27 -5.58 -11.40
N LEU A 90 4.46 -4.60 -11.01
CA LEU A 90 3.89 -3.62 -11.92
C LEU A 90 4.96 -2.75 -12.56
N LEU A 91 5.94 -2.25 -11.80
CA LEU A 91 7.04 -1.45 -12.32
C LEU A 91 7.91 -2.23 -13.31
N TRP A 92 8.15 -3.52 -13.07
CA TRP A 92 8.92 -4.34 -13.99
C TRP A 92 8.17 -4.77 -15.25
N THR A 93 6.89 -5.11 -15.12
CA THR A 93 6.10 -5.70 -16.21
C THR A 93 5.21 -4.69 -16.94
N GLY A 94 4.69 -3.69 -16.23
CA GLY A 94 3.67 -2.75 -16.71
C GLY A 94 2.33 -3.40 -17.05
N LYS A 95 2.01 -4.59 -16.51
CA LYS A 95 0.76 -5.29 -16.82
C LYS A 95 -0.45 -4.61 -16.18
N HIS A 96 -1.48 -4.37 -16.98
CA HIS A 96 -2.73 -3.71 -16.55
C HIS A 96 -3.49 -4.46 -15.45
N SER A 97 -3.45 -5.79 -15.44
CA SER A 97 -4.11 -6.59 -14.39
C SER A 97 -3.54 -6.30 -12.99
N ILE A 98 -2.22 -6.12 -12.89
CA ILE A 98 -1.53 -5.77 -11.64
C ILE A 98 -1.81 -4.31 -11.27
N ALA A 99 -1.93 -3.43 -12.27
CA ALA A 99 -2.24 -2.01 -12.05
C ALA A 99 -3.56 -1.82 -11.30
N ASN A 100 -4.62 -2.59 -11.61
CA ASN A 100 -5.88 -2.53 -10.87
C ASN A 100 -5.68 -2.82 -9.37
N PHE A 101 -4.97 -3.89 -9.04
CA PHE A 101 -4.72 -4.25 -7.64
C PHE A 101 -3.91 -3.17 -6.92
N VAL A 102 -2.83 -2.66 -7.53
CA VAL A 102 -2.00 -1.59 -6.94
C VAL A 102 -2.79 -0.30 -6.75
N ILE A 103 -3.62 0.08 -7.72
CA ILE A 103 -4.41 1.32 -7.67
C ILE A 103 -5.49 1.24 -6.60
N PHE A 104 -6.22 0.12 -6.49
CA PHE A 104 -7.35 0.04 -5.56
C PHE A 104 -6.92 -0.46 -4.18
N ALA A 105 -6.35 -1.67 -4.11
CA ALA A 105 -5.92 -2.27 -2.85
C ALA A 105 -4.65 -1.58 -2.31
N GLY A 106 -3.67 -1.34 -3.18
CA GLY A 106 -2.40 -0.73 -2.80
C GLY A 106 -2.54 0.71 -2.30
N ILE A 107 -3.14 1.61 -3.10
CA ILE A 107 -3.34 3.01 -2.66
C ILE A 107 -4.24 3.06 -1.43
N GLY A 108 -5.35 2.31 -1.41
CA GLY A 108 -6.29 2.31 -0.28
C GLY A 108 -5.62 1.90 1.04
N GLY A 109 -4.91 0.77 1.03
CA GLY A 109 -4.17 0.29 2.20
C GLY A 109 -3.02 1.23 2.59
N ALA A 110 -2.26 1.71 1.62
CA ALA A 110 -1.11 2.57 1.89
C ALA A 110 -1.52 3.94 2.43
N ILE A 111 -2.62 4.54 1.96
CA ILE A 111 -3.13 5.80 2.53
C ILE A 111 -3.52 5.60 4.01
N GLN A 112 -4.20 4.51 4.34
CA GLN A 112 -4.55 4.20 5.73
C GLN A 112 -3.30 4.04 6.61
N ALA A 113 -2.29 3.32 6.11
CA ALA A 113 -1.01 3.14 6.82
C ALA A 113 -0.22 4.45 6.97
N MET A 114 -0.32 5.37 6.00
CA MET A 114 0.33 6.69 6.09
C MET A 114 -0.38 7.62 7.09
N ILE A 115 -1.71 7.54 7.24
CA ILE A 115 -2.48 8.40 8.16
C ILE A 115 -2.44 7.84 9.59
N THR A 116 -2.55 6.52 9.73
CA THR A 116 -2.57 5.80 11.01
C THR A 116 -1.43 4.76 11.10
N PRO A 117 -0.16 5.20 11.06
CA PRO A 117 0.97 4.30 11.04
C PRO A 117 1.09 3.50 12.35
N VAL A 118 1.14 2.18 12.21
CA VAL A 118 1.54 1.26 13.28
C VAL A 118 3.05 1.05 13.18
N LEU A 119 3.79 2.00 13.76
CA LEU A 119 5.26 2.06 13.71
C LEU A 119 5.82 2.15 15.13
N ASP A 120 6.85 1.36 15.42
CA ASP A 120 7.47 1.27 16.75
C ASP A 120 8.72 2.16 16.90
N LEU A 121 9.40 2.48 15.79
CA LEU A 121 10.66 3.22 15.77
C LEU A 121 10.55 4.51 14.94
N ASP A 122 10.86 5.65 15.57
CA ASP A 122 10.81 6.99 14.95
C ASP A 122 12.10 7.32 14.15
N PHE A 123 12.09 8.46 13.49
CA PHE A 123 13.26 9.06 12.84
C PHE A 123 14.40 9.27 13.86
N PRO A 124 15.67 9.00 13.50
CA PRO A 124 16.18 8.63 12.17
C PRO A 124 16.41 7.12 11.98
N HIS A 125 15.56 6.26 12.55
CA HIS A 125 15.76 4.81 12.44
C HIS A 125 15.44 4.27 11.03
N PHE A 126 16.18 3.26 10.55
CA PHE A 126 15.95 2.63 9.24
C PHE A 126 14.49 2.19 9.01
N ARG A 127 13.86 1.64 10.05
CA ARG A 127 12.44 1.21 10.05
C ARG A 127 11.48 2.36 9.71
N PHE A 128 11.77 3.57 10.17
CA PHE A 128 11.00 4.77 9.82
C PHE A 128 11.06 5.04 8.31
N PHE A 129 12.27 5.06 7.74
CA PHE A 129 12.46 5.28 6.31
C PHE A 129 11.84 4.18 5.46
N HIS A 130 12.08 2.90 5.81
CA HIS A 130 11.48 1.76 5.13
C HIS A 130 9.95 1.89 5.09
N PHE A 131 9.31 2.16 6.23
CA PHE A 131 7.87 2.29 6.31
C PHE A 131 7.37 3.40 5.37
N PHE A 132 7.80 4.64 5.55
CA PHE A 132 7.24 5.74 4.77
C PHE A 132 7.62 5.70 3.28
N ILE A 133 8.83 5.26 2.92
CA ILE A 133 9.27 5.18 1.51
C ILE A 133 8.50 4.10 0.75
N THR A 134 8.30 2.92 1.35
CA THR A 134 7.59 1.82 0.67
C THR A 134 6.12 2.16 0.47
N HIS A 135 5.44 2.72 1.49
CA HIS A 135 4.05 3.14 1.39
C HIS A 135 3.86 4.31 0.41
N ALA A 136 4.73 5.32 0.46
CA ALA A 136 4.73 6.38 -0.55
C ALA A 136 4.98 5.82 -1.96
N GLY A 137 5.88 4.84 -2.10
CA GLY A 137 6.18 4.19 -3.36
C GLY A 137 4.99 3.45 -3.98
N ILE A 138 4.18 2.77 -3.17
CA ILE A 138 2.92 2.13 -3.62
C ILE A 138 1.97 3.20 -4.19
N ILE A 139 1.74 4.28 -3.43
CA ILE A 139 0.78 5.33 -3.81
C ILE A 139 1.26 6.07 -5.06
N LEU A 140 2.52 6.52 -5.06
CA LEU A 140 3.12 7.23 -6.19
C LEU A 140 3.14 6.36 -7.44
N THR A 141 3.38 5.06 -7.34
CA THR A 141 3.32 4.15 -8.49
C THR A 141 1.91 4.06 -9.06
N GLY A 142 0.90 3.86 -8.22
CA GLY A 142 -0.50 3.83 -8.67
C GLY A 142 -0.90 5.13 -9.39
N LEU A 143 -0.58 6.27 -8.79
CA LEU A 143 -0.83 7.60 -9.39
C LEU A 143 -0.02 7.84 -10.67
N TYR A 144 1.24 7.39 -10.70
CA TYR A 144 2.11 7.46 -11.88
C TYR A 144 1.51 6.68 -13.05
N PHE A 145 1.01 5.46 -12.82
CA PHE A 145 0.39 4.67 -13.87
C PHE A 145 -0.86 5.36 -14.44
N VAL A 146 -1.66 6.02 -13.59
CA VAL A 146 -2.82 6.79 -14.04
C VAL A 146 -2.41 8.06 -14.80
N TRP A 147 -1.59 8.92 -14.18
CA TRP A 147 -1.32 10.26 -14.71
C TRP A 147 -0.27 10.31 -15.81
N VAL A 148 0.72 9.41 -15.79
CA VAL A 148 1.86 9.41 -16.73
C VAL A 148 1.71 8.32 -17.76
N ARG A 149 1.45 7.07 -17.34
CA ARG A 149 1.29 5.93 -18.26
C ARG A 149 -0.09 5.89 -18.93
N GLY A 150 -1.01 6.76 -18.52
CA GLY A 150 -2.33 6.88 -19.13
C GLY A 150 -3.26 5.71 -18.82
N TYR A 151 -3.01 4.99 -17.72
CA TYR A 151 -3.93 3.95 -17.26
C TYR A 151 -5.25 4.56 -16.83
N THR A 152 -6.37 4.01 -17.31
CA THR A 152 -7.71 4.47 -16.91
C THR A 152 -8.32 3.49 -15.92
N PRO A 153 -8.48 3.86 -14.63
CA PRO A 153 -9.21 3.04 -13.67
C PRO A 153 -10.66 2.84 -14.12
N THR A 154 -11.13 1.59 -14.12
CA THR A 154 -12.50 1.22 -14.53
C THR A 154 -13.25 0.62 -13.35
N LEU A 155 -14.58 0.68 -13.41
CA LEU A 155 -15.42 0.01 -12.41
C LEU A 155 -15.21 -1.52 -12.45
N LYS A 156 -15.00 -2.10 -13.63
CA LYS A 156 -14.57 -3.49 -13.78
C LYS A 156 -13.26 -3.77 -13.02
N GLY A 157 -12.31 -2.84 -13.07
CA GLY A 157 -11.06 -2.92 -12.34
C GLY A 157 -11.23 -2.94 -10.82
N VAL A 158 -12.22 -2.21 -10.28
CA VAL A 158 -12.58 -2.26 -8.85
C VAL A 158 -12.96 -3.68 -8.45
N PHE A 159 -13.90 -4.30 -9.16
CA PHE A 159 -14.35 -5.66 -8.87
C PHE A 159 -13.26 -6.70 -9.11
N GLN A 160 -12.34 -6.50 -10.08
CA GLN A 160 -11.18 -7.36 -10.27
C GLN A 160 -10.22 -7.30 -9.08
N ALA A 161 -9.90 -6.10 -8.57
CA ALA A 161 -9.05 -5.96 -7.39
C ALA A 161 -9.72 -6.53 -6.13
N PHE A 162 -11.03 -6.29 -5.97
CA PHE A 162 -11.82 -6.83 -4.86
C PHE A 162 -11.91 -8.35 -4.89
N PHE A 163 -12.09 -8.95 -6.08
CA PHE A 163 -12.05 -10.39 -6.26
C PHE A 163 -10.67 -10.97 -5.90
N LEU A 164 -9.58 -10.35 -6.36
CA LEU A 164 -8.23 -10.80 -6.00
C LEU A 164 -7.98 -10.71 -4.49
N LEU A 165 -8.43 -9.64 -3.83
CA LEU A 165 -8.37 -9.51 -2.37
C LEU A 165 -9.11 -10.68 -1.70
N ASN A 166 -10.32 -10.99 -2.18
CA ASN A 166 -11.14 -12.11 -1.70
C ASN A 166 -10.49 -13.48 -1.90
N VAL A 167 -9.78 -13.69 -3.01
CA VAL A 167 -9.02 -14.93 -3.26
C VAL A 167 -7.83 -15.05 -2.31
N LEU A 168 -7.20 -13.94 -1.90
CA LEU A 168 -6.10 -13.94 -0.93
C LEU A 168 -6.58 -14.27 0.48
N LEU A 169 -7.79 -13.87 0.88
CA LEU A 169 -8.32 -14.10 2.23
C LEU A 169 -8.27 -15.57 2.70
N PRO A 170 -8.81 -16.58 1.97
CA PRO A 170 -8.77 -17.97 2.42
C PRO A 170 -7.34 -18.52 2.48
N LEU A 171 -6.45 -18.08 1.58
CA LEU A 171 -5.03 -18.46 1.62
C LEU A 171 -4.35 -17.93 2.88
N ILE A 172 -4.57 -16.66 3.21
CA ILE A 172 -3.98 -16.02 4.39
C ILE A 172 -4.58 -16.59 5.68
N LEU A 173 -5.89 -16.87 5.71
CA LEU A 173 -6.53 -17.56 6.84
C LEU A 173 -5.92 -18.94 7.07
N PHE A 174 -5.68 -19.71 6.01
CA PHE A 174 -5.02 -21.00 6.12
C PHE A 174 -3.60 -20.88 6.69
N ILE A 175 -2.81 -19.91 6.20
CA ILE A 175 -1.45 -19.69 6.70
C ILE A 175 -1.47 -19.22 8.17
N ASN A 176 -2.35 -18.27 8.53
CA ASN A 176 -2.55 -17.82 9.90
C ASN A 176 -2.80 -18.99 10.85
N LYS A 177 -3.63 -19.95 10.45
CA LYS A 177 -3.88 -21.16 11.26
C LYS A 177 -2.63 -22.04 11.39
N LYS A 178 -1.79 -22.15 10.36
CA LYS A 178 -0.59 -22.98 10.36
C LYS A 178 0.56 -22.41 11.18
N VAL A 179 0.70 -21.08 11.20
CA VAL A 179 1.80 -20.40 11.90
C VAL A 179 1.36 -19.74 13.20
N GLU A 180 0.10 -19.90 13.60
CA GLU A 180 -0.54 -19.19 14.73
C GLU A 180 -0.44 -17.66 14.60
N GLY A 181 -0.46 -17.18 13.35
CA GLY A 181 -0.30 -15.78 12.97
C GLY A 181 -1.59 -14.97 13.05
N ASN A 182 -1.49 -13.69 12.69
CA ASN A 182 -2.64 -12.79 12.58
C ASN A 182 -2.50 -11.77 11.45
N TYR A 183 -2.03 -12.23 10.29
CA TYR A 183 -1.91 -11.38 9.10
C TYR A 183 -3.24 -10.77 8.70
N MET A 184 -3.22 -9.49 8.32
CA MET A 184 -4.40 -8.69 7.95
C MET A 184 -5.49 -8.66 9.04
N PHE A 185 -5.14 -8.98 10.29
CA PHE A 185 -6.08 -9.11 11.42
C PHE A 185 -7.24 -10.07 11.13
N LEU A 186 -7.01 -11.15 10.37
CA LEU A 186 -8.06 -12.11 10.01
C LEU A 186 -8.34 -13.17 11.08
N ALA A 187 -7.45 -13.36 12.04
CA ALA A 187 -7.66 -14.33 13.13
C ALA A 187 -8.23 -13.66 14.39
N ARG A 188 -7.83 -12.43 14.68
CA ARG A 188 -8.29 -11.64 15.83
C ARG A 188 -8.05 -10.14 15.63
N LYS A 189 -8.81 -9.32 16.35
CA LYS A 189 -8.58 -7.87 16.45
C LYS A 189 -7.27 -7.57 17.21
N PRO A 190 -6.62 -6.43 16.95
CA PRO A 190 -5.49 -5.95 17.75
C PRO A 190 -5.95 -5.64 19.19
N LEU A 191 -5.06 -5.85 20.16
CA LEU A 191 -5.37 -5.76 21.60
C LEU A 191 -5.55 -4.31 22.10
N ASN A 192 -4.97 -3.31 21.43
CA ASN A 192 -4.79 -1.96 21.97
C ASN A 192 -5.89 -0.95 21.59
N GLY A 193 -7.10 -1.43 21.32
CA GLY A 193 -8.17 -0.58 20.80
C GLY A 193 -7.92 -0.18 19.34
N SER A 194 -8.91 -0.35 18.47
CA SER A 194 -8.79 0.06 17.07
C SER A 194 -10.14 0.36 16.44
N LEU A 195 -10.11 0.94 15.23
CA LEU A 195 -11.31 1.07 14.39
C LEU A 195 -12.04 -0.27 14.19
N LEU A 196 -11.33 -1.40 14.26
CA LEU A 196 -11.90 -2.74 14.15
C LEU A 196 -12.88 -3.05 15.30
N ASP A 197 -12.77 -2.40 16.45
CA ASP A 197 -13.66 -2.65 17.60
C ASP A 197 -15.10 -2.26 17.30
N TYR A 198 -15.29 -1.24 16.45
CA TYR A 198 -16.59 -0.76 16.00
C TYR A 198 -17.19 -1.57 14.85
N LEU A 199 -16.45 -2.54 14.30
CA LEU A 199 -16.86 -3.33 13.13
C LEU A 199 -17.58 -4.65 13.49
N GLY A 200 -18.00 -4.84 14.74
CA GLY A 200 -18.73 -6.03 15.19
C GLY A 200 -17.84 -7.20 15.65
N PRO A 201 -18.41 -8.31 16.15
CA PRO A 201 -17.63 -9.42 16.71
C PRO A 201 -16.94 -10.27 15.63
N TYR A 202 -15.96 -11.08 16.01
CA TYR A 202 -15.40 -12.10 15.12
C TYR A 202 -16.46 -13.17 14.80
N PRO A 203 -16.58 -13.67 13.55
CA PRO A 203 -15.83 -13.28 12.34
C PRO A 203 -16.50 -12.15 11.53
N TRP A 204 -17.62 -11.60 11.98
CA TRP A 204 -18.43 -10.61 11.23
C TRP A 204 -17.70 -9.33 10.87
N TYR A 205 -16.72 -8.88 11.67
CA TYR A 205 -15.92 -7.70 11.30
C TYR A 205 -15.09 -7.88 10.02
N ILE A 206 -14.83 -9.12 9.59
CA ILE A 206 -14.17 -9.39 8.31
C ILE A 206 -15.07 -8.91 7.16
N ALA A 207 -16.38 -9.21 7.21
CA ALA A 207 -17.32 -8.71 6.22
C ALA A 207 -17.43 -7.17 6.26
N SER A 208 -17.39 -6.57 7.45
CA SER A 208 -17.34 -5.11 7.60
C SER A 208 -16.06 -4.51 7.01
N LEU A 209 -14.90 -5.16 7.18
CA LEU A 209 -13.65 -4.77 6.55
C LEU A 209 -13.73 -4.85 5.02
N GLU A 210 -14.37 -5.87 4.48
CA GLU A 210 -14.58 -5.99 3.03
C GLU A 210 -15.48 -4.87 2.50
N ALA A 211 -16.54 -4.51 3.23
CA ALA A 211 -17.40 -3.38 2.87
C ALA A 211 -16.62 -2.07 2.88
N VAL A 212 -15.77 -1.84 3.89
CA VAL A 212 -14.86 -0.68 3.95
C VAL A 212 -13.88 -0.68 2.78
N ALA A 213 -13.26 -1.83 2.48
CA ALA A 213 -12.33 -1.96 1.36
C ALA A 213 -13.01 -1.65 0.02
N LEU A 214 -14.19 -2.21 -0.23
CA LEU A 214 -14.96 -1.93 -1.44
C LEU A 214 -15.36 -0.45 -1.53
N GLY A 215 -15.82 0.14 -0.42
CA GLY A 215 -16.12 1.57 -0.34
C GLY A 215 -14.91 2.44 -0.69
N MET A 216 -13.74 2.12 -0.13
CA MET A 216 -12.49 2.79 -0.45
C MET A 216 -12.10 2.63 -1.93
N PHE A 217 -12.28 1.44 -2.51
CA PHE A 217 -11.97 1.22 -3.92
C PHE A 217 -12.88 2.04 -4.83
N LEU A 218 -14.17 2.15 -4.50
CA LEU A 218 -15.12 3.00 -5.21
C LEU A 218 -14.76 4.48 -5.10
N VAL A 219 -14.35 4.96 -3.92
CA VAL A 219 -13.86 6.35 -3.73
C VAL A 219 -12.63 6.60 -4.60
N ILE A 220 -11.64 5.71 -4.57
CA ILE A 220 -10.42 5.82 -5.40
C ILE A 220 -10.80 5.84 -6.89
N TRP A 221 -11.71 4.96 -7.32
CA TRP A 221 -12.21 4.96 -8.68
C TRP A 221 -12.89 6.30 -9.04
N LEU A 222 -13.76 6.84 -8.19
CA LEU A 222 -14.43 8.12 -8.43
C LEU A 222 -13.44 9.28 -8.55
N LEU A 223 -12.36 9.27 -7.76
CA LEU A 223 -11.32 10.30 -7.79
C LEU A 223 -10.42 10.20 -9.02
N LEU A 224 -10.12 8.99 -9.50
CA LEU A 224 -9.14 8.75 -10.56
C LEU A 224 -9.75 8.38 -11.92
N ARG A 225 -11.07 8.21 -12.02
CA ARG A 225 -11.76 7.91 -13.28
C ARG A 225 -11.60 9.04 -14.30
N ASP A 226 -11.54 8.66 -15.56
CA ASP A 226 -11.59 9.60 -16.67
C ASP A 226 -13.00 10.16 -16.81
N LYS A 227 -13.16 11.47 -16.59
CA LYS A 227 -14.44 12.17 -16.66
C LYS A 227 -14.92 12.39 -18.10
N SER A 228 -14.04 12.29 -19.09
CA SER A 228 -14.39 12.52 -20.50
C SER A 228 -15.23 11.38 -21.12
N LYS A 229 -15.22 10.19 -20.49
CA LYS A 229 -15.96 9.00 -20.95
C LYS A 229 -17.36 8.85 -20.31
N LEU A 230 -17.85 9.89 -19.63
CA LEU A 230 -19.16 9.91 -18.94
C LEU A 230 -20.21 10.80 -19.64
N GLY A 231 -19.89 11.36 -20.80
CA GLY A 231 -20.87 12.10 -21.62
C GLY A 231 -21.82 11.15 -22.36
N PRO A 232 -23.09 11.54 -22.60
CA PRO A 232 -24.03 10.69 -23.31
C PRO A 232 -23.53 10.44 -24.73
N SER A 233 -23.42 9.15 -25.08
CA SER A 233 -23.25 8.65 -26.45
C SER A 233 -24.48 8.94 -27.29
#